data_AF-A0A6N9BCZ1-F1
#
_entry.id   AF-A0A6N9BCZ1-F1
#
_cell.length_a   1.000
_cell.length_b   1.000
_cell.length_c   1.000
_cell.angle_alpha   90.00
_cell.angle_beta   90.00
_cell.angle_gamma   90.00
#
_symmetry.space_group_name_H-M   'P 1'
#
loop_
_entity.id
_entity.type
_entity.pdbx_description
1 polymer ?
#
loop_
_entity_poly.entity_id
_entity_poly.type
_entity_poly.pdbx_seq_one_letter_code
_entity_poly.pdbx_strand_id
1 'polypeptide(L)'
;MEGISRSVGDYDDDFDVVVVGYGFAGCVSALEAARAGARVLLIEKTGVPGGISICSYGSVRCALDAGKARSYLAATNGGRTPEDVTRTLADGMARLEPYVRDLARVNGAEIGTSVEAGKAGGNYPLPGFDTFYHTTVHAVPNFDARAVYPWANGAPGGPMLFKILDDNLANEDVSIRLNTRGLRLLTSEDGSEVRGITVSGPDGVRRIKARRGVILASGGFEGSAWRQDQFWEGRPVLSAAARHNTGDGIAMAQDLGAELWHMWHFHGAYGFRSADPDYPYGIRVKRLPDWRPAENGEHDDPGVKMAWILLDRDGRRYMNEYLPYTHDTGHRQMQLYDTVRQDYPRIPSAMICDENARRLYPLGQPTSNDEGIRLDWSEDNLAEVESGALKRADTVGGLAAALGLDPAAAEASVARGTELCAAGRDED
;
A
#
# COMPACT_ATOMS: atom_id res chain seq x y z
N MET A 1 -23.16 -3.76 -12.79
CA MET A 1 -23.66 -5.14 -12.52
C MET A 1 -25.05 -5.38 -13.12
N GLU A 2 -25.76 -4.36 -13.61
CA GLU A 2 -27.00 -4.54 -14.35
C GLU A 2 -26.78 -5.44 -15.59
N GLY A 3 -27.68 -6.41 -15.80
CA GLY A 3 -27.67 -7.30 -16.96
C GLY A 3 -26.93 -8.64 -16.82
N ILE A 4 -26.11 -8.85 -15.77
CA ILE A 4 -25.43 -10.14 -15.54
C ILE A 4 -26.19 -10.93 -14.47
N SER A 5 -26.81 -12.06 -14.83
CA SER A 5 -27.55 -12.89 -13.86
C SER A 5 -26.64 -13.49 -12.78
N ARG A 6 -27.15 -13.60 -11.55
CA ARG A 6 -26.53 -14.34 -10.43
C ARG A 6 -26.88 -15.82 -10.41
N SER A 7 -27.99 -16.21 -11.06
CA SER A 7 -28.49 -17.57 -11.03
C SER A 7 -27.52 -18.53 -11.72
N VAL A 8 -27.39 -19.74 -11.18
CA VAL A 8 -26.72 -20.83 -11.89
C VAL A 8 -27.37 -21.04 -13.26
N GLY A 9 -26.53 -21.24 -14.28
CA GLY A 9 -26.91 -21.65 -15.63
C GLY A 9 -25.85 -22.61 -16.18
N ASP A 10 -25.76 -22.75 -17.51
CA ASP A 10 -24.67 -23.49 -18.13
C ASP A 10 -23.32 -22.84 -17.81
N TYR A 11 -22.35 -23.68 -17.45
CA TYR A 11 -20.98 -23.27 -17.16
C TYR A 11 -20.09 -23.52 -18.37
N ASP A 12 -19.19 -22.59 -18.64
CA ASP A 12 -18.21 -22.71 -19.72
C ASP A 12 -16.98 -23.51 -19.31
N ASP A 13 -16.71 -23.59 -18.01
CA ASP A 13 -15.57 -24.31 -17.42
C ASP A 13 -15.82 -24.58 -15.92
N ASP A 14 -14.99 -25.44 -15.32
CA ASP A 14 -15.10 -25.81 -13.92
C ASP A 14 -13.75 -25.96 -13.22
N PHE A 15 -13.73 -25.54 -11.96
CA PHE A 15 -12.59 -25.66 -11.05
C PHE A 15 -13.09 -26.02 -9.65
N ASP A 16 -12.21 -26.51 -8.79
CA ASP A 16 -12.54 -26.69 -7.37
C ASP A 16 -12.55 -25.34 -6.66
N VAL A 17 -11.52 -24.53 -6.88
CA VAL A 17 -11.36 -23.21 -6.28
C VAL A 17 -11.03 -22.20 -7.37
N VAL A 18 -11.69 -21.04 -7.34
CA VAL A 18 -11.33 -19.89 -8.16
C VAL A 18 -10.78 -18.79 -7.27
N VAL A 19 -9.59 -18.29 -7.56
CA VAL A 19 -8.91 -17.21 -6.84
C VAL A 19 -8.89 -15.96 -7.72
N VAL A 20 -9.31 -14.82 -7.17
CA VAL A 20 -9.42 -13.54 -7.89
C VAL A 20 -8.32 -12.58 -7.43
N GLY A 21 -7.37 -12.27 -8.31
CA GLY A 21 -6.24 -11.37 -8.09
C GLY A 21 -4.92 -12.13 -7.95
N TYR A 22 -3.90 -11.75 -8.73
CA TYR A 22 -2.59 -12.41 -8.76
C TYR A 22 -1.51 -11.57 -8.05
N GLY A 23 -1.87 -11.04 -6.86
CA GLY A 23 -0.90 -10.50 -5.89
C GLY A 23 -0.50 -11.54 -4.84
N PHE A 24 0.24 -11.14 -3.80
CA PHE A 24 0.77 -12.09 -2.80
C PHE A 24 -0.30 -12.98 -2.16
N ALA A 25 -1.43 -12.41 -1.75
CA ALA A 25 -2.53 -13.17 -1.13
C ALA A 25 -3.16 -14.15 -2.12
N GLY A 26 -3.28 -13.77 -3.39
CA GLY A 26 -3.77 -14.63 -4.45
C GLY A 26 -2.84 -15.80 -4.73
N CYS A 27 -1.53 -15.54 -4.79
CA CYS A 27 -0.55 -16.61 -4.98
C CYS A 27 -0.60 -17.63 -3.85
N VAL A 28 -0.56 -17.18 -2.59
CA VAL A 28 -0.63 -18.06 -1.42
C VAL A 28 -1.94 -18.84 -1.42
N SER A 29 -3.07 -18.18 -1.71
CA SER A 29 -4.38 -18.86 -1.75
C SER A 29 -4.44 -19.95 -2.82
N ALA A 30 -3.93 -19.67 -4.02
CA ALA A 30 -3.90 -20.62 -5.12
C ALA A 30 -2.94 -21.79 -4.84
N LEU A 31 -1.76 -21.48 -4.31
CA LEU A 31 -0.74 -22.46 -3.94
C LEU A 31 -1.25 -23.44 -2.87
N GLU A 32 -1.81 -22.93 -1.77
CA GLU A 32 -2.30 -23.79 -0.69
C GLU A 32 -3.52 -24.60 -1.13
N ALA A 33 -4.40 -24.05 -1.97
CA ALA A 33 -5.51 -24.81 -2.54
C ALA A 33 -5.01 -25.95 -3.45
N ALA A 34 -4.02 -25.69 -4.31
CA ALA A 34 -3.42 -26.69 -5.19
C ALA A 34 -2.72 -27.80 -4.40
N ARG A 35 -1.92 -27.44 -3.37
CA ARG A 35 -1.27 -28.40 -2.46
C ARG A 35 -2.26 -29.25 -1.67
N ALA A 36 -3.46 -28.74 -1.43
CA ALA A 36 -4.58 -29.50 -0.86
C ALA A 36 -5.31 -30.39 -1.90
N GLY A 37 -4.80 -30.48 -3.13
CA GLY A 37 -5.33 -31.32 -4.20
C GLY A 37 -6.52 -30.73 -4.95
N ALA A 38 -6.75 -29.41 -4.84
CA ALA A 38 -7.81 -28.74 -5.61
C ALA A 38 -7.33 -28.40 -7.02
N ARG A 39 -8.20 -28.54 -8.03
CA ARG A 39 -7.99 -27.93 -9.34
C ARG A 39 -8.27 -26.43 -9.25
N VAL A 40 -7.25 -25.59 -9.40
CA VAL A 40 -7.34 -24.15 -9.13
C VAL A 40 -7.33 -23.33 -10.41
N LEU A 41 -8.21 -22.32 -10.47
CA LEU A 41 -8.12 -21.20 -11.40
C LEU A 41 -7.71 -19.93 -10.65
N LEU A 42 -6.60 -19.32 -11.05
CA LEU A 42 -6.17 -18.00 -10.61
C LEU A 42 -6.40 -16.99 -11.74
N ILE A 43 -7.22 -15.97 -11.51
CA ILE A 43 -7.49 -14.91 -12.49
C ILE A 43 -6.87 -13.58 -12.09
N GLU A 44 -6.34 -12.85 -13.07
CA GLU A 44 -5.85 -11.47 -12.92
C GLU A 44 -6.48 -10.62 -14.02
N LYS A 45 -6.99 -9.44 -13.65
CA LYS A 45 -7.67 -8.57 -14.59
C LYS A 45 -6.73 -7.78 -15.48
N THR A 46 -5.49 -7.53 -15.03
CA THR A 46 -4.47 -6.87 -15.83
C THR A 46 -3.72 -7.85 -16.73
N GLY A 47 -2.94 -7.32 -17.67
CA GLY A 47 -2.04 -8.11 -18.53
C GLY A 47 -0.79 -8.61 -17.83
N VAL A 48 -0.54 -8.16 -16.60
CA VAL A 48 0.64 -8.48 -15.79
C VAL A 48 0.25 -8.86 -14.36
N PRO A 49 1.00 -9.74 -13.69
CA PRO A 49 0.73 -10.14 -12.31
C PRO A 49 1.37 -9.21 -11.27
N GLY A 50 1.14 -9.53 -9.98
CA GLY A 50 1.78 -8.90 -8.82
C GLY A 50 0.91 -7.87 -8.10
N GLY A 51 0.06 -7.15 -8.84
CA GLY A 51 -0.71 -6.02 -8.30
C GLY A 51 0.16 -5.01 -7.55
N ILE A 52 -0.40 -4.27 -6.59
CA ILE A 52 0.41 -3.33 -5.78
C ILE A 52 1.45 -4.04 -4.89
N SER A 53 1.26 -5.33 -4.60
CA SER A 53 2.15 -6.09 -3.71
C SER A 53 3.58 -6.18 -4.23
N ILE A 54 3.76 -6.28 -5.56
CA ILE A 54 5.09 -6.36 -6.17
C ILE A 54 5.89 -5.05 -6.03
N CYS A 55 5.24 -3.91 -5.80
CA CYS A 55 5.92 -2.63 -5.53
C CYS A 55 6.34 -2.45 -4.06
N SER A 56 5.95 -3.39 -3.18
CA SER A 56 6.24 -3.31 -1.74
C SER A 56 7.72 -3.53 -1.41
N TYR A 57 8.09 -3.34 -0.15
CA TYR A 57 9.42 -3.69 0.35
C TYR A 57 9.66 -5.20 0.45
N GLY A 58 8.66 -6.06 0.20
CA GLY A 58 8.78 -7.51 0.30
C GLY A 58 9.01 -8.05 1.72
N SER A 59 8.93 -7.18 2.73
CA SER A 59 9.03 -7.57 4.13
C SER A 59 7.68 -8.06 4.65
N VAL A 60 7.69 -9.25 5.23
CA VAL A 60 6.52 -9.87 5.83
C VAL A 60 6.59 -9.73 7.35
N ARG A 61 5.51 -9.27 7.98
CA ARG A 61 5.45 -9.05 9.43
C ARG A 61 5.18 -10.36 10.16
N CYS A 62 6.12 -10.77 11.00
CA CYS A 62 6.07 -12.00 11.80
C CYS A 62 5.98 -11.67 13.30
N ALA A 63 5.63 -12.66 14.10
CA ALA A 63 5.55 -12.57 15.56
C ALA A 63 6.22 -13.77 16.22
N LEU A 64 6.94 -13.55 17.31
CA LEU A 64 7.55 -14.64 18.11
C LEU A 64 6.50 -15.38 18.96
N ASP A 65 5.43 -14.68 19.34
CA ASP A 65 4.37 -15.17 20.22
C ASP A 65 3.02 -14.65 19.76
N ALA A 66 2.11 -15.58 19.44
CA ALA A 66 0.77 -15.23 18.96
C ALA A 66 -0.08 -14.53 20.04
N GLY A 67 0.07 -14.87 21.33
CA GLY A 67 -0.66 -14.22 22.42
C GLY A 67 -0.28 -12.75 22.61
N LYS A 68 1.01 -12.43 22.55
CA LYS A 68 1.52 -11.07 22.52
C LYS A 68 1.03 -10.32 21.28
N ALA A 69 1.08 -10.95 20.10
CA ALA A 69 0.59 -10.34 18.87
C ALA A 69 -0.92 -10.03 18.95
N ARG A 70 -1.73 -10.93 19.51
CA ARG A 70 -3.16 -10.71 19.76
C ARG A 70 -3.39 -9.51 20.69
N SER A 71 -2.64 -9.42 21.79
CA SER A 71 -2.73 -8.31 22.74
C SER A 71 -2.44 -6.96 22.06
N TYR A 72 -1.41 -6.92 21.22
CA TYR A 72 -1.05 -5.73 20.46
C TYR A 72 -2.10 -5.35 19.40
N LEU A 73 -2.59 -6.34 18.65
CA LEU A 73 -3.61 -6.11 17.62
C LEU A 73 -4.92 -5.63 18.24
N ALA A 74 -5.31 -6.17 19.40
CA ALA A 74 -6.48 -5.70 20.16
C ALA A 74 -6.33 -4.23 20.58
N ALA A 75 -5.15 -3.83 21.06
CA ALA A 75 -4.85 -2.46 21.44
C ALA A 75 -4.84 -1.48 20.26
N THR A 76 -4.40 -1.92 19.07
CA THR A 76 -4.30 -1.04 17.89
C THR A 76 -5.60 -0.86 17.12
N ASN A 77 -6.58 -1.77 17.27
CA ASN A 77 -7.83 -1.70 16.50
C ASN A 77 -8.99 -0.99 17.23
N GLY A 78 -8.89 -0.78 18.54
CA GLY A 78 -9.89 -0.07 19.35
C GLY A 78 -11.23 -0.81 19.48
N GLY A 79 -11.23 -2.14 19.43
CA GLY A 79 -12.42 -2.98 19.55
C GLY A 79 -13.31 -3.05 18.30
N ARG A 80 -12.81 -2.58 17.14
CA ARG A 80 -13.59 -2.50 15.89
C ARG A 80 -13.40 -3.70 14.96
N THR A 81 -12.46 -4.58 15.29
CA THR A 81 -12.17 -5.80 14.52
C THR A 81 -12.63 -7.01 15.33
N PRO A 82 -13.44 -7.94 14.77
CA PRO A 82 -13.82 -9.17 15.45
C PRO A 82 -12.59 -9.96 15.95
N GLU A 83 -12.75 -10.56 17.12
CA GLU A 83 -11.66 -11.24 17.81
C GLU A 83 -11.09 -12.40 16.99
N ASP A 84 -11.94 -13.18 16.33
CA ASP A 84 -11.56 -14.31 15.51
C ASP A 84 -10.68 -13.91 14.32
N VAL A 85 -10.89 -12.73 13.74
CA VAL A 85 -10.03 -12.18 12.68
C VAL A 85 -8.66 -11.82 13.26
N THR A 86 -8.62 -11.06 14.36
CA THR A 86 -7.35 -10.67 14.99
C THR A 86 -6.55 -11.88 15.47
N ARG A 87 -7.23 -12.89 15.99
CA ARG A 87 -6.68 -14.19 16.37
C ARG A 87 -6.06 -14.90 15.18
N THR A 88 -6.81 -15.02 14.08
CA THR A 88 -6.34 -15.68 12.85
C THR A 88 -5.10 -14.98 12.30
N LEU A 89 -5.08 -13.64 12.30
CA LEU A 89 -3.93 -12.86 11.87
C LEU A 89 -2.71 -13.08 12.76
N ALA A 90 -2.87 -12.99 14.08
CA ALA A 90 -1.78 -13.19 15.04
C ALA A 90 -1.18 -14.60 14.97
N ASP A 91 -2.04 -15.62 14.84
CA ASP A 91 -1.62 -17.00 14.70
C ASP A 91 -0.88 -17.24 13.38
N GLY A 92 -1.33 -16.57 12.30
CA GLY A 92 -0.64 -16.55 11.02
C GLY A 92 0.74 -15.93 11.13
N MET A 93 0.85 -14.74 11.75
CA MET A 93 2.13 -14.04 11.98
C MET A 93 3.16 -14.90 12.71
N ALA A 94 2.73 -15.75 13.65
CA ALA A 94 3.61 -16.65 14.40
C ALA A 94 4.10 -17.87 13.60
N ARG A 95 3.47 -18.18 12.47
CA ARG A 95 3.83 -19.31 11.59
C ARG A 95 4.49 -18.87 10.29
N LEU A 96 4.59 -17.57 10.06
CA LEU A 96 4.86 -17.01 8.73
C LEU A 96 6.32 -17.12 8.32
N GLU A 97 7.27 -16.94 9.25
CA GLU A 97 8.69 -17.06 8.92
C GLU A 97 9.06 -18.46 8.41
N PRO A 98 8.74 -19.57 9.13
CA PRO A 98 9.01 -20.92 8.62
C PRO A 98 8.38 -21.18 7.26
N TYR A 99 7.17 -20.65 7.03
CA TYR A 99 6.48 -20.76 5.76
C TYR A 99 7.22 -20.05 4.61
N VAL A 100 7.68 -18.80 4.83
CA VAL A 100 8.47 -18.06 3.83
C VAL A 100 9.80 -18.78 3.53
N ARG A 101 10.46 -19.35 4.55
CA ARG A 101 11.68 -20.14 4.36
C ARG A 101 11.43 -21.42 3.57
N ASP A 102 10.26 -22.05 3.72
CA ASP A 102 9.88 -23.22 2.94
C ASP A 102 9.66 -22.86 1.47
N LEU A 103 8.91 -21.79 1.20
CA LEU A 103 8.70 -21.28 -0.16
C LEU A 103 10.02 -20.95 -0.88
N ALA A 104 10.99 -20.38 -0.16
CA ALA A 104 12.29 -20.01 -0.70
C ALA A 104 13.11 -21.21 -1.24
N ARG A 105 12.80 -22.45 -0.83
CA ARG A 105 13.50 -23.65 -1.29
C ARG A 105 13.37 -23.87 -2.80
N VAL A 106 12.28 -23.38 -3.42
CA VAL A 106 11.98 -23.59 -4.84
C VAL A 106 13.08 -23.08 -5.78
N ASN A 107 13.76 -22.00 -5.39
CA ASN A 107 14.78 -21.33 -6.19
C ASN A 107 16.05 -21.00 -5.39
N GLY A 108 16.14 -21.49 -4.14
CA GLY A 108 17.28 -21.27 -3.26
C GLY A 108 17.41 -19.82 -2.80
N ALA A 109 16.30 -19.08 -2.66
CA ALA A 109 16.33 -17.70 -2.21
C ALA A 109 16.88 -17.55 -0.78
N GLU A 110 17.62 -16.47 -0.55
CA GLU A 110 18.21 -16.13 0.73
C GLU A 110 17.21 -15.34 1.58
N ILE A 111 16.86 -15.88 2.75
CA ILE A 111 15.92 -15.28 3.70
C ILE A 111 16.65 -14.80 4.93
N GLY A 112 16.35 -13.58 5.37
CA GLY A 112 16.81 -13.05 6.66
C GLY A 112 15.68 -12.42 7.47
N THR A 113 15.94 -12.21 8.74
CA THR A 113 15.00 -11.59 9.67
C THR A 113 15.55 -10.31 10.29
N SER A 114 14.65 -9.40 10.69
CA SER A 114 15.09 -8.19 11.38
C SER A 114 15.66 -8.51 12.78
N VAL A 115 15.27 -9.62 13.42
CA VAL A 115 15.82 -10.06 14.72
C VAL A 115 17.29 -10.46 14.59
N GLU A 116 17.67 -11.15 13.50
CA GLU A 116 19.08 -11.45 13.19
C GLU A 116 19.92 -10.17 13.05
N ALA A 117 19.29 -9.07 12.61
CA ALA A 117 19.89 -7.74 12.51
C ALA A 117 19.73 -6.89 13.79
N GLY A 118 19.31 -7.49 14.92
CA GLY A 118 19.14 -6.80 16.20
C GLY A 118 17.94 -5.85 16.27
N LYS A 119 16.96 -5.99 15.36
CA LYS A 119 15.78 -5.12 15.25
C LYS A 119 14.48 -5.92 15.45
N ALA A 120 13.79 -5.66 16.55
CA ALA A 120 12.46 -6.17 16.86
C ALA A 120 11.56 -5.06 17.41
N GLY A 121 10.25 -5.22 17.27
CA GLY A 121 9.27 -4.32 17.87
C GLY A 121 8.11 -3.91 16.95
N GLY A 122 6.96 -3.68 17.58
CA GLY A 122 5.79 -2.93 17.11
C GLY A 122 6.13 -1.50 16.69
N ASN A 123 5.25 -0.89 15.90
CA ASN A 123 5.36 0.52 15.57
C ASN A 123 5.07 1.42 16.80
N TYR A 124 4.28 0.92 17.74
CA TYR A 124 3.87 1.63 18.95
C TYR A 124 4.26 0.83 20.20
N PRO A 125 4.56 1.48 21.34
CA PRO A 125 4.87 0.80 22.60
C PRO A 125 3.57 0.32 23.29
N LEU A 126 2.83 -0.57 22.61
CA LEU A 126 1.59 -1.16 23.11
C LEU A 126 1.85 -2.59 23.61
N PRO A 127 1.00 -3.14 24.50
CA PRO A 127 1.21 -4.49 25.05
C PRO A 127 1.51 -5.54 23.96
N GLY A 128 2.66 -6.22 24.08
CA GLY A 128 3.11 -7.24 23.14
C GLY A 128 3.89 -6.72 21.92
N PHE A 129 4.21 -5.43 21.86
CA PHE A 129 4.98 -4.86 20.73
C PHE A 129 6.32 -5.58 20.50
N ASP A 130 6.98 -6.06 21.54
CA ASP A 130 8.29 -6.72 21.52
C ASP A 130 8.30 -8.03 20.72
N THR A 131 7.13 -8.61 20.43
CA THR A 131 7.02 -9.88 19.69
C THR A 131 7.32 -9.76 18.20
N PHE A 132 7.17 -8.56 17.63
CA PHE A 132 7.13 -8.41 16.19
C PHE A 132 8.51 -8.27 15.54
N TYR A 133 8.61 -8.79 14.33
CA TYR A 133 9.78 -8.64 13.48
C TYR A 133 9.40 -8.78 12.01
N HIS A 134 10.36 -8.66 11.11
CA HIS A 134 10.14 -8.87 9.68
C HIS A 134 10.98 -10.02 9.15
N THR A 135 10.41 -10.79 8.23
CA THR A 135 11.12 -11.74 7.37
C THR A 135 11.18 -11.16 5.95
N THR A 136 12.35 -11.17 5.32
CA THR A 136 12.56 -10.58 3.98
C THR A 136 13.36 -11.54 3.10
N VAL A 137 13.04 -11.56 1.80
CA VAL A 137 13.87 -12.21 0.77
C VAL A 137 14.98 -11.25 0.37
N HIS A 138 16.22 -11.56 0.71
CA HIS A 138 17.39 -10.71 0.42
C HIS A 138 17.91 -10.88 -0.99
N ALA A 139 17.92 -12.11 -1.49
CA ALA A 139 18.39 -12.43 -2.82
C ALA A 139 17.66 -13.65 -3.38
N VAL A 140 17.48 -13.67 -4.70
CA VAL A 140 17.08 -14.86 -5.46
C VAL A 140 18.20 -15.13 -6.47
N PRO A 141 18.85 -16.31 -6.46
CA PRO A 141 19.92 -16.62 -7.40
C PRO A 141 19.49 -16.45 -8.87
N ASN A 142 20.37 -15.85 -9.68
CA ASN A 142 20.16 -15.66 -11.13
C ASN A 142 18.88 -14.90 -11.51
N PHE A 143 18.41 -13.99 -10.65
CA PHE A 143 17.18 -13.24 -10.88
C PHE A 143 17.46 -11.73 -10.95
N ASP A 144 17.09 -11.14 -12.08
CA ASP A 144 17.02 -9.68 -12.25
C ASP A 144 15.55 -9.25 -12.28
N ALA A 145 15.12 -8.62 -11.19
CA ALA A 145 13.74 -8.14 -11.04
C ALA A 145 13.32 -7.17 -12.15
N ARG A 146 14.23 -6.30 -12.63
CA ARG A 146 13.90 -5.32 -13.68
C ARG A 146 13.73 -5.98 -15.04
N ALA A 147 14.46 -7.06 -15.30
CA ALA A 147 14.33 -7.82 -16.54
C ALA A 147 13.06 -8.69 -16.56
N VAL A 148 12.75 -9.33 -15.43
CA VAL A 148 11.62 -10.28 -15.34
C VAL A 148 10.28 -9.58 -15.12
N TYR A 149 10.25 -8.51 -14.33
CA TYR A 149 9.05 -7.75 -14.00
C TYR A 149 9.23 -6.25 -14.36
N PRO A 150 9.41 -5.90 -15.64
CA PRO A 150 9.76 -4.53 -16.07
C PRO A 150 8.67 -3.48 -15.77
N TRP A 151 7.43 -3.90 -15.56
CA TRP A 151 6.31 -3.02 -15.17
C TRP A 151 6.33 -2.64 -13.68
N ALA A 152 7.06 -3.39 -12.85
CA ALA A 152 7.12 -3.17 -11.40
C ALA A 152 8.18 -2.12 -11.06
N ASN A 153 7.74 -0.91 -10.74
CA ASN A 153 8.58 0.16 -10.22
C ASN A 153 8.25 0.40 -8.75
N GLY A 154 9.11 -0.10 -7.86
CA GLY A 154 8.92 -0.05 -6.42
C GLY A 154 10.18 -0.46 -5.67
N ALA A 155 10.01 -0.85 -4.41
CA ALA A 155 11.13 -1.35 -3.63
C ALA A 155 11.60 -2.73 -4.14
N PRO A 156 12.90 -3.04 -4.07
CA PRO A 156 13.46 -4.24 -4.70
C PRO A 156 13.03 -5.56 -4.04
N GLY A 157 12.54 -5.52 -2.79
CA GLY A 157 12.11 -6.74 -2.09
C GLY A 157 10.75 -7.27 -2.55
N GLY A 158 9.85 -6.41 -3.05
CA GLY A 158 8.54 -6.82 -3.55
C GLY A 158 8.62 -7.83 -4.69
N PRO A 159 9.41 -7.56 -5.75
CA PRO A 159 9.68 -8.53 -6.81
C PRO A 159 10.35 -9.81 -6.34
N MET A 160 11.23 -9.76 -5.33
CA MET A 160 11.90 -10.94 -4.77
C MET A 160 10.91 -11.87 -4.08
N LEU A 161 10.02 -11.33 -3.24
CA LEU A 161 8.95 -12.10 -2.61
C LEU A 161 7.93 -12.60 -3.65
N PHE A 162 7.63 -11.80 -4.67
CA PHE A 162 6.77 -12.26 -5.76
C PHE A 162 7.38 -13.46 -6.49
N LYS A 163 8.68 -13.40 -6.81
CA LYS A 163 9.39 -14.46 -7.53
C LYS A 163 9.34 -15.81 -6.84
N ILE A 164 9.50 -15.86 -5.51
CA ILE A 164 9.39 -17.13 -4.79
C ILE A 164 7.97 -17.71 -4.85
N LEU A 165 6.94 -16.86 -4.82
CA LEU A 165 5.54 -17.30 -4.92
C LEU A 165 5.21 -17.78 -6.34
N ASP A 166 5.67 -17.02 -7.34
CA ASP A 166 5.50 -17.31 -8.76
C ASP A 166 6.16 -18.65 -9.15
N ASP A 167 7.39 -18.89 -8.67
CA ASP A 167 8.09 -20.16 -8.89
C ASP A 167 7.43 -21.35 -8.20
N ASN A 168 6.86 -21.16 -7.00
CA ASN A 168 6.11 -22.23 -6.35
C ASN A 168 4.86 -22.56 -7.17
N LEU A 169 4.10 -21.56 -7.62
CA LEU A 169 2.91 -21.78 -8.46
C LEU A 169 3.25 -22.49 -9.78
N ALA A 170 4.38 -22.16 -10.40
CA ALA A 170 4.83 -22.80 -11.64
C ALA A 170 5.09 -24.32 -11.49
N ASN A 171 5.25 -24.81 -10.26
CA ASN A 171 5.42 -26.23 -9.95
C ASN A 171 4.11 -26.93 -9.55
N GLU A 172 2.98 -26.24 -9.57
CA GLU A 172 1.68 -26.75 -9.14
C GLU A 172 0.68 -26.73 -10.32
N ASP A 173 -0.38 -27.54 -10.24
CA ASP A 173 -1.44 -27.55 -11.26
C ASP A 173 -2.44 -26.39 -11.05
N VAL A 174 -1.97 -25.17 -11.32
CA VAL A 174 -2.77 -23.94 -11.23
C VAL A 174 -2.96 -23.37 -12.64
N SER A 175 -4.23 -23.28 -13.07
CA SER A 175 -4.57 -22.57 -14.30
C SER A 175 -4.55 -21.06 -14.03
N ILE A 176 -3.65 -20.33 -14.69
CA ILE A 176 -3.52 -18.88 -14.54
C ILE A 176 -4.10 -18.18 -15.77
N ARG A 177 -4.97 -17.17 -15.56
CA ARG A 177 -5.54 -16.35 -16.65
C ARG A 177 -5.37 -14.87 -16.37
N LEU A 178 -4.49 -14.23 -17.13
CA LEU A 178 -4.35 -12.78 -17.19
C LEU A 178 -5.46 -12.16 -18.07
N ASN A 179 -5.58 -10.84 -18.05
CA ASN A 179 -6.62 -10.10 -18.78
C ASN A 179 -8.05 -10.62 -18.52
N THR A 180 -8.29 -11.21 -17.34
CA THR A 180 -9.53 -11.90 -16.96
C THR A 180 -10.11 -11.28 -15.70
N ARG A 181 -11.13 -10.44 -15.88
CA ARG A 181 -11.78 -9.70 -14.79
C ARG A 181 -12.95 -10.47 -14.21
N GLY A 182 -12.98 -10.65 -12.89
CA GLY A 182 -14.18 -11.10 -12.17
C GLY A 182 -15.29 -10.04 -12.21
N LEU A 183 -16.51 -10.44 -12.57
CA LEU A 183 -17.66 -9.54 -12.73
C LEU A 183 -18.73 -9.73 -11.66
N ARG A 184 -19.09 -10.98 -11.36
CA ARG A 184 -20.17 -11.30 -10.43
C ARG A 184 -20.05 -12.72 -9.87
N LEU A 185 -20.27 -12.90 -8.58
CA LEU A 185 -20.39 -14.23 -7.98
C LEU A 185 -21.72 -14.88 -8.40
N LEU A 186 -21.66 -16.17 -8.72
CA LEU A 186 -22.82 -17.00 -9.03
C LEU A 186 -23.24 -17.72 -7.75
N THR A 187 -24.54 -17.78 -7.47
CA THR A 187 -25.08 -18.43 -6.27
C THR A 187 -26.06 -19.53 -6.61
N SER A 188 -26.32 -20.42 -5.66
CA SER A 188 -27.50 -21.29 -5.67
C SER A 188 -28.79 -20.48 -5.82
N GLU A 189 -29.88 -21.17 -6.19
CA GLU A 189 -31.19 -20.54 -6.43
C GLU A 189 -31.75 -19.81 -5.21
N ASP A 190 -31.52 -20.36 -4.01
CA ASP A 190 -31.86 -19.76 -2.73
C ASP A 190 -30.85 -18.69 -2.25
N GLY A 191 -29.77 -18.46 -3.00
CA GLY A 191 -28.71 -17.51 -2.67
C GLY A 191 -27.79 -17.92 -1.52
N SER A 192 -27.95 -19.13 -0.96
CA SER A 192 -27.24 -19.54 0.26
C SER A 192 -25.77 -19.91 0.04
N GLU A 193 -25.38 -20.26 -1.18
CA GLU A 193 -24.03 -20.76 -1.47
C GLU A 193 -23.47 -20.19 -2.77
N VAL A 194 -22.20 -19.77 -2.74
CA VAL A 194 -21.45 -19.37 -3.95
C VAL A 194 -21.07 -20.62 -4.75
N ARG A 195 -21.48 -20.65 -6.02
CA ARG A 195 -21.28 -21.78 -6.96
C ARG A 195 -20.30 -21.49 -8.09
N GLY A 196 -19.82 -20.25 -8.19
CA GLY A 196 -18.91 -19.85 -9.25
C GLY A 196 -18.79 -18.35 -9.40
N ILE A 197 -18.25 -17.94 -10.54
CA ILE A 197 -18.02 -16.54 -10.88
C ILE A 197 -18.22 -16.33 -12.39
N THR A 198 -18.84 -15.20 -12.75
CA THR A 198 -18.83 -14.68 -14.11
C THR A 198 -17.58 -13.85 -14.31
N VAL A 199 -16.84 -14.10 -15.37
CA VAL A 199 -15.60 -13.38 -15.73
C VAL A 199 -15.72 -12.77 -17.13
N SER A 200 -14.97 -11.71 -17.40
CA SER A 200 -14.73 -11.19 -18.75
C SER A 200 -13.25 -11.31 -19.07
N GLY A 201 -12.93 -12.04 -20.13
CA GLY A 201 -11.58 -12.21 -20.62
C GLY A 201 -11.46 -11.97 -22.13
N PRO A 202 -10.33 -12.37 -22.75
CA PRO A 202 -10.11 -12.24 -24.20
C PRO A 202 -11.19 -12.94 -25.05
N ASP A 203 -11.74 -14.05 -24.54
CA ASP A 203 -12.81 -14.81 -25.21
C ASP A 203 -14.23 -14.27 -24.92
N GLY A 204 -14.33 -13.09 -24.30
CA GLY A 204 -15.60 -12.51 -23.87
C GLY A 204 -16.03 -12.94 -22.48
N VAL A 205 -17.35 -12.91 -22.24
CA VAL A 205 -17.94 -13.20 -20.92
C VAL A 205 -18.16 -14.70 -20.76
N ARG A 206 -17.67 -15.28 -19.66
CA ARG A 206 -17.80 -16.70 -19.34
C ARG A 206 -18.26 -16.92 -17.90
N ARG A 207 -18.97 -18.01 -17.65
CA ARG A 207 -19.37 -18.51 -16.32
C ARG A 207 -18.48 -19.67 -15.91
N ILE A 208 -17.75 -19.49 -14.81
CA ILE A 208 -16.85 -20.51 -14.29
C ILE A 208 -17.46 -21.11 -13.04
N LYS A 209 -17.63 -22.44 -13.02
CA LYS A 209 -18.06 -23.17 -11.83
C LYS A 209 -16.91 -23.26 -10.82
N ALA A 210 -17.21 -23.00 -9.56
CA ALA A 210 -16.31 -23.24 -8.44
C ALA A 210 -16.94 -24.27 -7.51
N ARG A 211 -16.42 -25.50 -7.46
CA ARG A 211 -17.04 -26.59 -6.70
C ARG A 211 -16.96 -26.40 -5.19
N ARG A 212 -15.91 -25.74 -4.70
CA ARG A 212 -15.65 -25.55 -3.27
C ARG A 212 -15.71 -24.08 -2.84
N GLY A 213 -15.44 -23.14 -3.74
CA GLY A 213 -15.64 -21.72 -3.47
C GLY A 213 -14.78 -20.78 -4.30
N VAL A 214 -15.00 -19.49 -4.07
CA VAL A 214 -14.25 -18.39 -4.69
C VAL A 214 -13.51 -17.62 -3.60
N ILE A 215 -12.22 -17.38 -3.80
CA ILE A 215 -11.39 -16.57 -2.90
C ILE A 215 -11.17 -15.20 -3.53
N LEU A 216 -11.60 -14.14 -2.84
CA LEU A 216 -11.41 -12.76 -3.27
C LEU A 216 -10.10 -12.20 -2.68
N ALA A 217 -9.05 -12.15 -3.50
CA ALA A 217 -7.74 -11.60 -3.17
C ALA A 217 -7.40 -10.39 -4.06
N SER A 218 -8.42 -9.61 -4.42
CA SER A 218 -8.39 -8.66 -5.55
C SER A 218 -7.93 -7.24 -5.20
N GLY A 219 -7.20 -7.06 -4.09
CA GLY A 219 -6.75 -5.75 -3.62
C GLY A 219 -7.88 -4.82 -3.11
N GLY A 220 -7.52 -3.55 -2.94
CA GLY A 220 -8.41 -2.50 -2.41
C GLY A 220 -9.19 -1.74 -3.48
N PHE A 221 -9.50 -0.48 -3.19
CA PHE A 221 -10.25 0.42 -4.06
C PHE A 221 -9.57 1.78 -4.30
N GLU A 222 -8.27 1.89 -4.00
CA GLU A 222 -7.48 3.11 -4.13
C GLU A 222 -7.45 3.68 -5.56
N GLY A 223 -7.78 2.90 -6.59
CA GLY A 223 -7.96 3.34 -7.97
C GLY A 223 -9.40 3.72 -8.35
N SER A 224 -10.37 3.68 -7.44
CA SER A 224 -11.79 3.96 -7.72
C SER A 224 -12.23 5.31 -7.16
N ALA A 225 -12.21 6.35 -8.01
CA ALA A 225 -12.70 7.69 -7.63
C ALA A 225 -14.09 7.65 -6.97
N TRP A 226 -15.03 6.87 -7.51
CA TRP A 226 -16.36 6.73 -6.91
C TRP A 226 -16.33 6.17 -5.49
N ARG A 227 -15.51 5.14 -5.19
CA ARG A 227 -15.43 4.56 -3.83
C ARG A 227 -14.69 5.48 -2.87
N GLN A 228 -13.61 6.10 -3.33
CA GLN A 228 -12.99 7.18 -2.58
C GLN A 228 -14.04 8.23 -2.24
N ASP A 229 -14.93 8.54 -3.19
CA ASP A 229 -15.97 9.54 -3.00
C ASP A 229 -17.06 9.16 -1.99
N GLN A 230 -17.29 7.86 -1.77
CA GLN A 230 -18.26 7.38 -0.79
C GLN A 230 -17.66 7.21 0.60
N PHE A 231 -16.38 6.85 0.69
CA PHE A 231 -15.81 6.37 1.94
C PHE A 231 -14.74 7.30 2.54
N TRP A 232 -13.99 8.05 1.73
CA TRP A 232 -12.88 8.87 2.24
C TRP A 232 -13.28 10.34 2.41
N GLU A 233 -12.86 10.92 3.52
CA GLU A 233 -13.08 12.32 3.86
C GLU A 233 -12.17 13.23 3.02
N GLY A 234 -10.84 13.16 3.24
CA GLY A 234 -9.88 14.04 2.56
C GLY A 234 -9.67 13.69 1.09
N ARG A 235 -9.64 14.72 0.23
CA ARG A 235 -9.48 14.59 -1.25
C ARG A 235 -8.64 15.74 -1.83
N PRO A 236 -7.93 15.52 -2.96
CA PRO A 236 -7.78 14.24 -3.66
C PRO A 236 -6.83 13.27 -2.94
N VAL A 237 -7.05 11.97 -3.12
CA VAL A 237 -6.10 10.90 -2.73
C VAL A 237 -5.71 10.14 -3.99
N LEU A 238 -4.43 10.13 -4.31
CA LEU A 238 -3.89 9.49 -5.51
C LEU A 238 -3.33 8.11 -5.16
N SER A 239 -3.59 7.11 -6.01
CA SER A 239 -2.92 5.82 -5.88
C SER A 239 -1.41 6.00 -6.05
N ALA A 240 -0.63 5.31 -5.23
CA ALA A 240 0.83 5.38 -5.31
C ALA A 240 1.41 4.54 -6.45
N ALA A 241 0.75 3.45 -6.87
CA ALA A 241 1.34 2.52 -7.83
C ALA A 241 0.34 1.70 -8.67
N ALA A 242 -0.91 1.52 -8.23
CA ALA A 242 -1.87 0.67 -8.92
C ALA A 242 -3.23 1.37 -9.08
N ARG A 243 -3.59 1.72 -10.31
CA ARG A 243 -4.91 2.31 -10.64
C ARG A 243 -5.99 1.26 -10.85
N HIS A 244 -5.56 0.01 -11.05
CA HIS A 244 -6.44 -1.10 -11.31
C HIS A 244 -7.12 -1.62 -10.03
N ASN A 245 -6.69 -1.26 -8.82
CA ASN A 245 -7.41 -1.67 -7.61
C ASN A 245 -8.68 -0.83 -7.44
N THR A 246 -9.80 -1.30 -8.00
CA THR A 246 -11.06 -0.55 -8.09
C THR A 246 -12.14 -1.05 -7.13
N GLY A 247 -11.84 -2.01 -6.26
CA GLY A 247 -12.80 -2.58 -5.32
C GLY A 247 -13.80 -3.55 -5.96
N ASP A 248 -13.44 -4.22 -7.05
CA ASP A 248 -14.33 -5.15 -7.76
C ASP A 248 -14.74 -6.33 -6.87
N GLY A 249 -13.78 -6.94 -6.15
CA GLY A 249 -14.07 -8.00 -5.18
C GLY A 249 -14.95 -7.54 -4.01
N ILE A 250 -14.71 -6.33 -3.49
CA ILE A 250 -15.56 -5.71 -2.46
C ILE A 250 -17.00 -5.58 -2.98
N ALA A 251 -17.17 -5.10 -4.22
CA ALA A 251 -18.48 -5.01 -4.86
C ALA A 251 -19.17 -6.37 -4.96
N MET A 252 -18.43 -7.40 -5.40
CA MET A 252 -18.96 -8.77 -5.53
C MET A 252 -19.38 -9.35 -4.18
N ALA A 253 -18.63 -9.08 -3.11
CA ALA A 253 -19.01 -9.52 -1.76
C ALA A 253 -20.26 -8.77 -1.25
N GLN A 254 -20.31 -7.43 -1.40
CA GLN A 254 -21.48 -6.63 -1.02
C GLN A 254 -22.73 -6.99 -1.82
N ASP A 255 -22.57 -7.38 -3.09
CA ASP A 255 -23.66 -7.87 -3.94
C ASP A 255 -24.41 -9.04 -3.29
N LEU A 256 -23.72 -9.85 -2.48
CA LEU A 256 -24.27 -10.97 -1.70
C LEU A 256 -24.66 -10.60 -0.26
N GLY A 257 -24.58 -9.32 0.13
CA GLY A 257 -24.94 -8.84 1.46
C GLY A 257 -23.80 -8.86 2.48
N ALA A 258 -22.54 -9.02 2.06
CA ALA A 258 -21.41 -8.92 2.98
C ALA A 258 -21.32 -7.52 3.60
N GLU A 259 -21.18 -7.48 4.92
CA GLU A 259 -20.91 -6.25 5.67
C GLU A 259 -19.50 -5.73 5.38
N LEU A 260 -19.34 -4.42 5.46
CA LEU A 260 -18.05 -3.74 5.30
C LEU A 260 -17.59 -3.10 6.60
N TRP A 261 -16.29 -2.95 6.70
CA TRP A 261 -15.57 -2.38 7.83
C TRP A 261 -14.40 -1.56 7.35
N HIS A 262 -14.09 -0.49 8.08
CA HIS A 262 -12.90 0.35 7.90
C HIS A 262 -12.70 0.99 6.52
N MET A 263 -13.76 1.05 5.70
CA MET A 263 -13.69 1.64 4.35
C MET A 263 -13.25 3.11 4.36
N TRP A 264 -13.43 3.81 5.47
CA TRP A 264 -13.01 5.20 5.62
C TRP A 264 -11.49 5.40 5.66
N HIS A 265 -10.73 4.35 5.97
CA HIS A 265 -9.29 4.41 6.14
C HIS A 265 -8.55 3.91 4.89
N PHE A 266 -7.42 4.54 4.61
CA PHE A 266 -6.42 4.07 3.66
C PHE A 266 -5.03 4.20 4.29
N HIS A 267 -4.12 3.31 3.91
CA HIS A 267 -2.72 3.39 4.31
C HIS A 267 -1.94 4.22 3.29
N GLY A 268 -1.43 5.38 3.71
CA GLY A 268 -0.69 6.26 2.80
C GLY A 268 0.01 7.43 3.49
N ALA A 269 0.90 8.08 2.73
CA ALA A 269 1.56 9.31 3.13
C ALA A 269 0.99 10.50 2.35
N TYR A 270 1.43 11.71 2.70
CA TYR A 270 1.39 12.83 1.77
C TYR A 270 2.50 12.70 0.72
N GLY A 271 2.38 13.47 -0.36
CA GLY A 271 3.27 13.36 -1.50
C GLY A 271 3.03 14.45 -2.53
N PHE A 272 3.71 14.32 -3.67
CA PHE A 272 3.57 15.22 -4.79
C PHE A 272 2.56 14.68 -5.80
N ARG A 273 1.87 15.60 -6.46
CA ARG A 273 1.23 15.30 -7.74
C ARG A 273 2.28 15.46 -8.83
N SER A 274 2.36 14.50 -9.75
CA SER A 274 3.24 14.62 -10.91
C SER A 274 2.86 15.81 -11.79
N ALA A 275 3.86 16.51 -12.32
CA ALA A 275 3.69 17.49 -13.39
C ALA A 275 3.55 16.82 -14.76
N ASP A 276 4.00 15.57 -14.89
CA ASP A 276 3.83 14.74 -16.09
C ASP A 276 2.39 14.20 -16.15
N PRO A 277 1.59 14.58 -17.17
CA PRO A 277 0.21 14.10 -17.32
C PRO A 277 0.12 12.60 -17.63
N ASP A 278 1.19 11.98 -18.15
CA ASP A 278 1.24 10.56 -18.50
C ASP A 278 1.60 9.68 -17.30
N TYR A 279 1.95 10.28 -16.15
CA TYR A 279 2.18 9.59 -14.89
C TYR A 279 0.98 9.79 -13.93
N PRO A 280 0.05 8.81 -13.83
CA PRO A 280 -1.24 8.98 -13.16
C PRO A 280 -1.18 8.75 -11.64
N TYR A 281 0.02 8.61 -11.06
CA TYR A 281 0.21 8.22 -9.66
C TYR A 281 0.62 9.41 -8.77
N GLY A 282 0.29 9.30 -7.49
CA GLY A 282 0.88 10.15 -6.47
C GLY A 282 2.34 9.75 -6.22
N ILE A 283 3.24 10.73 -6.18
CA ILE A 283 4.65 10.49 -5.86
C ILE A 283 4.81 10.62 -4.36
N ARG A 284 5.18 9.53 -3.69
CA ARG A 284 5.43 9.57 -2.25
C ARG A 284 6.64 10.45 -1.95
N VAL A 285 6.62 11.15 -0.82
CA VAL A 285 7.87 11.73 -0.28
C VAL A 285 8.85 10.61 0.09
N LYS A 286 10.13 10.97 0.22
CA LYS A 286 11.18 10.10 0.75
C LYS A 286 10.68 9.35 1.99
N ARG A 287 10.81 8.02 1.96
CA ARG A 287 10.63 7.21 3.16
C ARG A 287 11.74 7.52 4.17
N LEU A 288 11.38 8.22 5.23
CA LEU A 288 12.19 8.36 6.43
C LEU A 288 12.03 7.10 7.30
N PRO A 289 13.04 6.71 8.10
CA PRO A 289 12.90 5.59 9.00
C PRO A 289 11.75 5.83 9.99
N ASP A 290 10.93 4.80 10.16
CA ASP A 290 9.91 4.78 11.22
C ASP A 290 10.63 4.77 12.59
N TRP A 291 10.06 5.44 13.58
CA TRP A 291 10.62 5.52 14.92
C TRP A 291 9.53 5.27 15.96
N ARG A 292 9.89 4.71 17.12
CA ARG A 292 8.92 4.43 18.18
C ARG A 292 8.84 5.60 19.16
N PRO A 293 7.62 6.03 19.54
CA PRO A 293 7.43 6.95 20.66
C PRO A 293 8.10 6.40 21.91
N ALA A 294 8.75 7.27 22.68
CA ALA A 294 9.48 6.86 23.86
C ALA A 294 8.56 6.27 24.91
N GLU A 295 9.03 5.20 25.52
CA GLU A 295 8.58 4.76 26.83
C GLU A 295 9.60 5.33 27.84
N ASN A 296 9.20 6.31 28.65
CA ASN A 296 10.06 6.99 29.64
C ASN A 296 11.16 7.94 29.12
N GLY A 297 10.98 8.52 27.93
CA GLY A 297 11.87 9.57 27.39
C GLY A 297 13.02 9.09 26.50
N GLU A 298 13.20 7.77 26.32
CA GLU A 298 14.12 7.20 25.33
C GLU A 298 13.40 6.97 24.00
N HIS A 299 13.68 7.81 23.00
CA HIS A 299 13.18 7.66 21.64
C HIS A 299 14.22 6.95 20.76
N ASP A 300 13.76 6.13 19.80
CA ASP A 300 14.65 5.72 18.71
C ASP A 300 15.05 6.99 17.93
N ASP A 301 16.33 7.35 17.88
CA ASP A 301 16.85 8.37 16.96
C ASP A 301 17.41 7.68 15.71
N PRO A 302 16.68 7.69 14.59
CA PRO A 302 17.14 7.05 13.37
C PRO A 302 18.27 7.81 12.67
N GLY A 303 18.67 8.99 13.17
CA GLY A 303 19.77 9.79 12.64
C GLY A 303 19.47 10.44 11.28
N VAL A 304 18.22 10.42 10.84
CA VAL A 304 17.79 11.03 9.57
C VAL A 304 17.11 12.37 9.85
N LYS A 305 17.59 13.41 9.17
CA LYS A 305 17.04 14.76 9.32
C LYS A 305 15.84 14.97 8.40
N MET A 306 14.81 15.56 8.99
CA MET A 306 13.66 16.08 8.27
C MET A 306 14.12 17.22 7.35
N ALA A 307 13.90 17.09 6.04
CA ALA A 307 14.40 18.04 5.04
C ALA A 307 13.37 19.10 4.63
N TRP A 308 12.17 19.09 5.20
CA TRP A 308 11.13 20.04 4.81
C TRP A 308 10.18 20.36 5.95
N ILE A 309 9.49 21.48 5.80
CA ILE A 309 8.27 21.82 6.54
C ILE A 309 7.06 21.84 5.60
N LEU A 310 5.87 21.69 6.18
CA LEU A 310 4.60 21.80 5.45
C LEU A 310 3.86 23.08 5.85
N LEU A 311 3.46 23.84 4.83
CA LEU A 311 2.58 25.00 4.98
C LEU A 311 1.19 24.68 4.42
N ASP A 312 0.16 25.12 5.13
CA ASP A 312 -1.21 25.13 4.62
C ASP A 312 -1.41 26.21 3.53
N ARG A 313 -2.63 26.33 2.98
CA ARG A 313 -2.94 27.33 1.94
C ARG A 313 -2.86 28.78 2.43
N ASP A 314 -2.74 29.03 3.73
CA ASP A 314 -2.50 30.35 4.29
C ASP A 314 -1.02 30.60 4.60
N GLY A 315 -0.13 29.69 4.22
CA GLY A 315 1.30 29.81 4.48
C GLY A 315 1.71 29.51 5.93
N ARG A 316 0.88 28.77 6.70
CA ARG A 316 1.15 28.45 8.11
C ARG A 316 1.58 26.99 8.30
N ARG A 317 2.56 26.77 9.17
CA ARG A 317 2.88 25.42 9.69
C ARG A 317 1.68 24.86 10.45
N TYR A 318 1.45 23.56 10.38
CA TYR A 318 0.26 22.96 10.98
C TYR A 318 0.44 21.54 11.54
N MET A 319 1.62 20.93 11.39
CA MET A 319 1.87 19.58 11.87
C MET A 319 3.35 19.33 12.15
N ASN A 320 3.62 18.32 12.97
CA ASN A 320 4.92 17.63 13.00
C ASN A 320 5.03 16.76 11.74
N GLU A 321 5.96 17.09 10.85
CA GLU A 321 6.17 16.39 9.58
C GLU A 321 6.82 15.00 9.75
N TYR A 322 7.43 14.73 10.91
CA TYR A 322 8.13 13.49 11.23
C TYR A 322 7.46 12.69 12.36
N LEU A 323 6.19 12.35 12.17
CA LEU A 323 5.46 11.44 13.06
C LEU A 323 6.09 10.03 13.11
N PRO A 324 5.89 9.25 14.21
CA PRO A 324 6.43 7.90 14.39
C PRO A 324 6.25 6.95 13.20
N TYR A 325 5.14 7.11 12.48
CA TYR A 325 4.77 6.28 11.34
C TYR A 325 4.19 7.14 10.22
N THR A 326 5.08 7.89 9.55
CA THR A 326 4.73 8.90 8.52
C THR A 326 3.95 8.32 7.34
N HIS A 327 4.15 7.04 7.03
CA HIS A 327 3.50 6.37 5.89
C HIS A 327 2.09 5.86 6.12
N ASP A 328 1.59 5.92 7.35
CA ASP A 328 0.22 5.52 7.67
C ASP A 328 -0.64 6.72 8.06
N THR A 329 -0.08 7.58 8.91
CA THR A 329 -0.85 8.64 9.57
C THR A 329 -0.38 10.04 9.23
N GLY A 330 0.71 10.18 8.46
CA GLY A 330 1.27 11.47 8.07
C GLY A 330 0.28 12.35 7.30
N HIS A 331 -0.66 11.76 6.56
CA HIS A 331 -1.67 12.51 5.83
C HIS A 331 -2.83 13.02 6.72
N ARG A 332 -3.03 12.49 7.94
CA ARG A 332 -4.28 12.72 8.71
C ARG A 332 -4.49 14.19 9.04
N GLN A 333 -3.42 14.92 9.36
CA GLN A 333 -3.49 16.36 9.61
C GLN A 333 -3.99 17.14 8.39
N MET A 334 -3.77 16.64 7.16
CA MET A 334 -4.28 17.31 5.95
C MET A 334 -5.80 17.20 5.81
N GLN A 335 -6.45 16.24 6.47
CA GLN A 335 -7.89 15.98 6.37
C GLN A 335 -8.74 16.88 7.27
N LEU A 336 -8.16 17.91 7.90
CA LEU A 336 -8.93 18.90 8.66
C LEU A 336 -9.89 19.63 7.72
N TYR A 337 -11.20 19.52 7.97
CA TYR A 337 -12.23 20.26 7.24
C TYR A 337 -12.57 21.56 7.98
N ASP A 338 -12.39 22.71 7.30
CA ASP A 338 -12.74 24.01 7.85
C ASP A 338 -14.23 24.28 7.57
N THR A 339 -15.03 24.31 8.63
CA THR A 339 -16.49 24.53 8.55
C THR A 339 -16.89 25.97 8.20
N VAL A 340 -15.98 26.94 8.32
CA VAL A 340 -16.23 28.32 7.91
C VAL A 340 -15.90 28.50 6.43
N ARG A 341 -14.78 27.93 5.97
CA ARG A 341 -14.37 27.95 4.56
C ARG A 341 -15.12 26.94 3.69
N GLN A 342 -15.73 25.93 4.31
CA GLN A 342 -16.36 24.79 3.66
C GLN A 342 -15.39 24.02 2.74
N ASP A 343 -14.12 23.90 3.15
CA ASP A 343 -13.07 23.25 2.35
C ASP A 343 -11.91 22.74 3.24
N TYR A 344 -10.96 22.00 2.65
CA TYR A 344 -9.74 21.50 3.29
C TYR A 344 -8.59 22.52 3.18
N PRO A 345 -8.27 23.33 4.21
CA PRO A 345 -7.22 24.35 4.14
C PRO A 345 -5.80 23.80 3.90
N ARG A 346 -5.61 22.49 4.11
CA ARG A 346 -4.30 21.80 4.03
C ARG A 346 -4.18 20.93 2.77
N ILE A 347 -5.15 20.97 1.85
CA ILE A 347 -5.09 20.24 0.58
C ILE A 347 -5.31 21.20 -0.59
N PRO A 348 -4.30 21.43 -1.46
CA PRO A 348 -2.92 21.00 -1.30
C PRO A 348 -2.21 21.73 -0.14
N SER A 349 -1.12 21.15 0.34
CA SER A 349 -0.12 21.84 1.18
C SER A 349 1.13 22.13 0.36
N ALA A 350 1.91 23.12 0.78
CA ALA A 350 3.20 23.43 0.21
C ALA A 350 4.34 22.82 1.06
N MET A 351 5.18 22.01 0.41
CA MET A 351 6.39 21.47 1.01
C MET A 351 7.56 22.42 0.75
N ILE A 352 8.18 22.95 1.80
CA ILE A 352 9.25 23.95 1.70
C ILE A 352 10.55 23.37 2.24
N CYS A 353 11.62 23.46 1.44
CA CYS A 353 12.99 23.10 1.83
C CYS A 353 13.99 24.12 1.28
N ASP A 354 15.16 24.24 1.91
CA ASP A 354 16.27 25.05 1.41
C ASP A 354 17.23 24.22 0.52
N GLU A 355 18.29 24.86 0.02
CA GLU A 355 19.29 24.21 -0.83
C GLU A 355 20.10 23.14 -0.08
N ASN A 356 20.33 23.31 1.22
CA ASN A 356 21.02 22.31 2.03
C ASN A 356 20.16 21.05 2.16
N ALA A 357 18.87 21.23 2.42
CA ALA A 357 17.91 20.17 2.58
C ALA A 357 17.63 19.41 1.27
N ARG A 358 17.51 20.12 0.14
CA ARG A 358 17.39 19.50 -1.21
C ARG A 358 18.52 18.51 -1.48
N ARG A 359 19.74 18.80 -1.04
CA ARG A 359 20.93 17.97 -1.28
C ARG A 359 21.03 16.74 -0.38
N LEU A 360 20.16 16.58 0.62
CA LEU A 360 20.27 15.47 1.57
C LEU A 360 19.93 14.13 0.92
N TYR A 361 18.90 14.10 0.06
CA TYR A 361 18.41 12.89 -0.61
C TYR A 361 17.32 13.23 -1.66
N PRO A 362 16.94 12.27 -2.52
CA PRO A 362 15.73 12.36 -3.33
C PRO A 362 14.50 12.62 -2.47
N LEU A 363 13.82 13.74 -2.71
CA LEU A 363 12.63 14.14 -1.97
C LEU A 363 11.40 13.32 -2.36
N GLY A 364 11.34 12.85 -3.61
CA GLY A 364 10.26 12.03 -4.14
C GLY A 364 10.69 10.58 -4.39
N GLN A 365 9.72 9.68 -4.32
CA GLN A 365 9.88 8.27 -4.62
C GLN A 365 8.69 7.81 -5.48
N PRO A 366 8.78 7.98 -6.82
CA PRO A 366 7.76 7.49 -7.74
C PRO A 366 7.68 5.96 -7.70
N THR A 367 6.46 5.44 -7.75
CA THR A 367 6.18 4.00 -7.90
C THR A 367 5.14 3.77 -8.99
N SER A 368 5.17 2.62 -9.66
CA SER A 368 4.19 2.27 -10.68
C SER A 368 4.13 0.76 -10.85
N ASN A 369 2.96 0.26 -11.25
CA ASN A 369 2.73 -1.15 -11.55
C ASN A 369 1.90 -1.32 -12.82
N ASP A 370 2.23 -0.53 -13.85
CA ASP A 370 1.59 -0.57 -15.16
C ASP A 370 2.69 -0.65 -16.23
N GLU A 371 2.46 -1.44 -17.27
CA GLU A 371 3.37 -1.53 -18.41
C GLU A 371 3.55 -0.15 -19.07
N GLY A 372 4.81 0.20 -19.35
CA GLY A 372 5.16 1.44 -20.05
C GLY A 372 5.03 2.73 -19.22
N ILE A 373 4.53 2.68 -17.99
CA ILE A 373 4.44 3.86 -17.11
C ILE A 373 5.58 3.85 -16.11
N ARG A 374 6.49 4.83 -16.25
CA ARG A 374 7.62 5.00 -15.34
C ARG A 374 7.99 6.46 -15.21
N LEU A 375 8.25 6.88 -13.98
CA LEU A 375 8.87 8.16 -13.66
C LEU A 375 10.08 7.84 -12.78
N ASP A 376 11.23 8.38 -13.15
CA ASP A 376 12.43 8.36 -12.32
C ASP A 376 12.55 9.72 -11.62
N TRP A 377 13.13 9.73 -10.42
CA TRP A 377 13.37 10.94 -9.64
C TRP A 377 14.87 11.13 -9.46
N SER A 378 15.39 12.32 -9.72
CA SER A 378 16.84 12.55 -9.70
C SER A 378 17.44 12.48 -8.30
N GLU A 379 18.67 11.98 -8.19
CA GLU A 379 19.36 11.79 -6.89
C GLU A 379 19.50 13.09 -6.10
N ASP A 380 19.65 14.22 -6.79
CA ASP A 380 19.81 15.54 -6.21
C ASP A 380 18.55 16.41 -6.30
N ASN A 381 17.48 15.98 -6.97
CA ASN A 381 16.26 16.75 -7.22
C ASN A 381 16.38 17.86 -8.30
N LEU A 382 17.51 18.00 -9.03
CA LEU A 382 17.65 19.07 -10.03
C LEU A 382 16.78 18.85 -11.26
N ALA A 383 16.59 17.60 -11.71
CA ALA A 383 15.72 17.32 -12.85
C ALA A 383 14.26 17.73 -12.55
N GLU A 384 13.83 17.59 -11.29
CA GLU A 384 12.51 18.00 -10.85
C GLU A 384 12.38 19.53 -10.73
N VAL A 385 13.47 20.24 -10.44
CA VAL A 385 13.52 21.71 -10.54
C VAL A 385 13.44 22.16 -12.00
N GLU A 386 14.21 21.53 -12.90
CA GLU A 386 14.26 21.87 -14.33
C GLU A 386 12.93 21.60 -15.05
N SER A 387 12.28 20.49 -14.74
CA SER A 387 10.93 20.17 -15.24
C SER A 387 9.82 21.01 -14.60
N GLY A 388 10.14 21.72 -13.50
CA GLY A 388 9.19 22.54 -12.76
C GLY A 388 8.25 21.75 -11.85
N ALA A 389 8.51 20.46 -11.61
CA ALA A 389 7.85 19.66 -10.58
C ALA A 389 8.16 20.20 -9.17
N LEU A 390 9.37 20.71 -8.95
CA LEU A 390 9.76 21.52 -7.80
C LEU A 390 9.92 22.98 -8.23
N LYS A 391 9.31 23.91 -7.49
CA LYS A 391 9.47 25.35 -7.72
C LYS A 391 10.66 25.89 -6.94
N ARG A 392 11.35 26.88 -7.50
CA ARG A 392 12.50 27.55 -6.88
C ARG A 392 12.32 29.06 -6.96
N ALA A 393 12.73 29.77 -5.92
CA ALA A 393 12.96 31.22 -5.91
C ALA A 393 14.13 31.55 -4.98
N ASP A 394 14.68 32.76 -5.11
CA ASP A 394 15.80 33.22 -4.28
C ASP A 394 15.36 33.76 -2.90
N THR A 395 14.05 33.95 -2.70
CA THR A 395 13.46 34.36 -1.41
C THR A 395 12.24 33.51 -1.06
N VAL A 396 11.94 33.39 0.23
CA VAL A 396 10.73 32.69 0.71
C VAL A 396 9.47 33.35 0.16
N GLY A 397 9.37 34.69 0.19
CA GLY A 397 8.24 35.40 -0.40
C GLY A 397 8.08 35.17 -1.92
N GLY A 398 9.20 35.07 -2.65
CA GLY A 398 9.17 34.73 -4.08
C GLY A 398 8.68 33.30 -4.34
N LEU A 399 9.10 32.34 -3.50
CA LEU A 399 8.64 30.96 -3.59
C LEU A 399 7.15 30.83 -3.21
N ALA A 400 6.74 31.51 -2.14
CA ALA A 400 5.35 31.57 -1.69
C ALA A 400 4.43 32.11 -2.79
N ALA A 401 4.81 33.22 -3.44
CA ALA A 401 4.07 33.76 -4.58
C ALA A 401 3.98 32.77 -5.75
N ALA A 402 5.06 32.06 -6.08
CA ALA A 402 5.07 31.03 -7.12
C ALA A 402 4.19 29.80 -6.78
N LEU A 403 3.94 29.55 -5.49
CA LEU A 403 3.06 28.50 -4.99
C LEU A 403 1.63 28.99 -4.69
N GLY A 404 1.34 30.28 -4.85
CA GLY A 404 0.03 30.87 -4.57
C GLY A 404 -0.29 31.05 -3.08
N LEU A 405 0.73 31.14 -2.22
CA LEU A 405 0.62 31.39 -0.78
C LEU A 405 0.76 32.89 -0.47
N ASP A 406 0.31 33.31 0.72
CA ASP A 406 0.63 34.62 1.28
C ASP A 406 2.15 34.71 1.59
N PRO A 407 2.92 35.59 0.92
CA PRO A 407 4.35 35.73 1.14
C PRO A 407 4.72 36.07 2.59
N ALA A 408 3.95 36.94 3.25
CA ALA A 408 4.27 37.40 4.60
C ALA A 408 4.03 36.29 5.63
N ALA A 409 2.95 35.53 5.47
CA ALA A 409 2.66 34.39 6.34
C ALA A 409 3.69 33.26 6.17
N ALA A 410 4.08 32.94 4.93
CA ALA A 410 5.10 31.94 4.66
C ALA A 410 6.48 32.33 5.22
N GLU A 411 6.88 33.60 5.05
CA GLU A 411 8.12 34.14 5.63
C GLU A 411 8.13 34.04 7.16
N ALA A 412 7.03 34.42 7.81
CA ALA A 412 6.90 34.29 9.27
C ALA A 412 7.00 32.82 9.73
N SER A 413 6.35 31.90 9.03
CA SER A 413 6.40 30.46 9.33
C SER A 413 7.79 29.86 9.18
N VAL A 414 8.52 30.20 8.12
CA VAL A 414 9.90 29.73 7.90
C VAL A 414 10.85 30.33 8.95
N ALA A 415 10.69 31.62 9.27
CA ALA A 415 11.50 32.28 10.29
C ALA A 415 11.29 31.64 11.67
N ARG A 416 10.03 31.38 12.06
CA ARG A 416 9.68 30.69 13.29
C ARG A 416 10.24 29.27 13.35
N GLY A 417 10.10 28.50 12.27
CA GLY A 417 10.69 27.15 12.19
C GLY A 417 12.21 27.17 12.37
N THR A 418 12.88 28.17 11.79
CA THR A 418 14.34 28.35 11.93
C THR A 418 14.74 28.65 13.37
N GLU A 419 13.99 29.51 14.07
CA GLU A 419 14.18 29.80 15.49
C GLU A 419 14.06 28.52 16.35
N LEU A 420 13.02 27.71 16.10
CA LEU A 420 12.78 26.46 16.82
C LEU A 420 13.84 25.41 16.56
N CYS A 421 14.31 25.29 15.31
CA CYS A 421 15.47 24.46 14.99
C CYS A 421 16.73 24.91 15.75
N ALA A 422 16.97 26.22 15.85
CA ALA A 422 18.12 26.75 16.61
C ALA A 422 17.98 26.48 18.12
N ALA A 423 16.76 26.47 18.64
CA ALA A 423 16.47 26.09 20.03
C ALA A 423 16.56 24.57 20.28
N GLY A 424 16.58 23.74 19.23
CA GLY A 424 16.61 22.28 19.32
C GLY A 424 15.30 21.66 19.81
N ARG A 425 14.20 22.43 19.81
CA ARG A 425 12.87 21.99 20.24
C ARG A 425 11.80 22.73 19.46
N ASP A 426 10.88 21.97 18.87
CA ASP A 426 9.66 22.49 18.24
C ASP A 426 8.55 22.54 19.30
N GLU A 427 8.11 23.76 19.64
CA GLU A 427 7.06 24.01 20.65
C GLU A 427 5.72 24.39 20.02
N ASP A 428 5.64 24.45 18.69
CA ASP A 428 4.45 24.79 17.92
C ASP A 428 3.47 23.61 17.74
#